data_AF-A0A843VNE2-F1
#
_entry.id   AF-A0A843VNE2-F1
#
_cell.length_a   1.000
_cell.length_b   1.000
_cell.length_c   1.000
_cell.angle_alpha   90.00
_cell.angle_beta   90.00
_cell.angle_gamma   90.00
#
_symmetry.space_group_name_H-M   'P 1'
#
loop_
_entity.id
_entity.type
_entity.pdbx_description
1 polymer ?
#
loop_
_entity_poly.entity_id
_entity_poly.type
_entity_poly.pdbx_seq_one_letter_code
_entity_poly.pdbx_strand_id
1 'polypeptide(L)'
;MQRSSAPLLRYLRPRSFSSFSSDKIVAAVLFERLPVVVPKIDPVVYAFEEFSFRWKQQYRRKYPDEVLSKSDAKGKGDYKIDYEPAPRITEADKTNDRR
;
A
#
# COMPACT_ATOMS: atom_id res chain seq x y z
N MET A 1 -13.30 61.95 -48.22
CA MET A 1 -13.19 60.99 -47.10
C MET A 1 -12.18 59.92 -47.46
N GLN A 2 -10.92 60.08 -47.05
CA GLN A 2 -9.91 59.03 -47.20
C GLN A 2 -9.81 58.26 -45.89
N ARG A 3 -10.02 56.94 -45.95
CA ARG A 3 -9.81 56.03 -44.81
C ARG A 3 -8.40 55.47 -44.90
N SER A 4 -7.50 55.95 -44.04
CA SER A 4 -6.18 55.35 -43.85
C SER A 4 -6.32 54.13 -42.92
N SER A 5 -6.31 52.92 -43.47
CA SER A 5 -6.14 51.68 -42.71
C SER A 5 -4.65 51.43 -42.48
N ALA A 6 -4.14 51.76 -41.30
CA ALA A 6 -2.80 51.37 -40.89
C ALA A 6 -2.79 49.90 -40.42
N PRO A 7 -1.95 49.01 -40.98
CA PRO A 7 -1.79 47.68 -40.42
C PRO A 7 -0.95 47.77 -39.14
N LEU A 8 -1.50 47.32 -38.01
CA LEU A 8 -0.75 47.05 -36.80
C LEU A 8 0.18 45.85 -37.05
N LEU A 9 1.36 46.09 -37.61
CA LEU A 9 2.45 45.13 -37.59
C LEU A 9 2.94 45.01 -36.14
N ARG A 10 2.28 44.14 -35.37
CA ARG A 10 2.83 43.58 -34.15
C ARG A 10 4.07 42.80 -34.55
N TYR A 11 5.25 43.41 -34.39
CA TYR A 11 6.51 42.69 -34.33
C TYR A 11 6.39 41.64 -33.23
N LEU A 12 6.10 40.39 -33.61
CA LEU A 12 6.33 39.24 -32.76
C LEU A 12 7.85 39.09 -32.63
N ARG A 13 8.46 39.86 -31.72
CA ARG A 13 9.78 39.47 -31.20
C ARG A 13 9.58 38.09 -30.57
N PRO A 14 10.30 37.04 -30.99
CA PRO A 14 10.39 35.85 -30.18
C PRO A 14 11.01 36.31 -28.85
N ARG A 15 10.23 36.30 -27.77
CA ARG A 15 10.81 36.37 -26.42
C ARG A 15 11.51 35.05 -26.20
N SER A 16 12.77 34.97 -26.64
CA SER A 16 13.66 33.89 -26.27
C SER A 16 14.04 34.09 -24.81
N PHE A 17 13.30 33.47 -23.90
CA PHE A 17 13.76 33.27 -22.52
C PHE A 17 14.60 31.99 -22.50
N SER A 18 15.84 32.10 -22.99
CA SER A 18 16.84 31.08 -22.76
C SER A 18 18.00 31.73 -22.01
N SER A 19 17.78 31.99 -20.73
CA SER A 19 18.88 32.02 -19.76
C SER A 19 19.43 30.60 -19.69
N PHE A 20 20.44 30.30 -20.50
CA PHE A 20 21.21 29.07 -20.35
C PHE A 20 21.91 29.14 -18.99
N SER A 21 21.29 28.60 -17.94
CA SER A 21 22.03 28.30 -16.72
C SER A 21 22.94 27.12 -17.03
N SER A 22 24.20 27.20 -16.61
CA SER A 22 25.20 26.14 -16.77
C SER A 22 25.00 25.01 -15.76
N ASP A 23 23.80 24.88 -15.20
CA ASP A 23 23.50 23.95 -14.14
C ASP A 23 23.56 22.52 -14.69
N LYS A 24 24.35 21.70 -14.01
CA LYS A 24 24.50 20.29 -14.38
C LYS A 24 23.24 19.54 -13.97
N ILE A 25 22.59 18.92 -14.94
CA ILE A 25 21.44 18.04 -14.67
C ILE A 25 21.97 16.77 -14.00
N VAL A 26 21.47 16.47 -12.79
CA VAL A 26 21.80 15.27 -12.03
C VAL A 26 20.54 14.44 -11.86
N ALA A 27 20.60 13.17 -12.28
CA ALA A 27 19.56 12.18 -11.99
C ALA A 27 20.03 11.28 -10.84
N ALA A 28 19.21 11.16 -9.80
CA ALA A 28 19.45 10.26 -8.67
C ALA A 28 18.36 9.19 -8.63
N VAL A 29 18.75 7.95 -8.30
CA VAL A 29 17.84 6.81 -8.16
C VAL A 29 17.81 6.40 -6.70
N LEU A 30 16.60 6.25 -6.15
CA LEU A 30 16.36 5.79 -4.79
C LEU A 30 15.68 4.43 -4.86
N PHE A 31 16.24 3.44 -4.16
CA PHE A 31 15.63 2.13 -4.01
C PHE A 31 14.98 2.01 -2.63
N GLU A 32 13.72 1.57 -2.61
CA GLU A 32 12.98 1.30 -1.40
C GLU A 32 12.57 -0.18 -1.35
N ARG A 33 12.57 -0.75 -0.15
CA ARG A 33 12.06 -2.11 0.09
C ARG A 33 10.65 -2.02 0.61
N LEU A 34 9.70 -2.63 -0.11
CA LEU A 34 8.32 -2.72 0.33
C LEU A 34 8.17 -3.61 1.58
N PRO A 35 7.21 -3.30 2.48
CA PRO A 35 6.98 -4.10 3.67
C PRO A 35 6.52 -5.50 3.30
N VAL A 36 7.25 -6.50 3.77
CA VAL A 36 6.96 -7.93 3.50
C VAL A 36 5.86 -8.48 4.43
N VAL A 37 5.67 -7.85 5.59
CA VAL A 37 4.73 -8.30 6.62
C VAL A 37 3.77 -7.18 6.97
N VAL A 38 2.50 -7.53 7.18
CA VAL A 38 1.47 -6.59 7.65
C VAL A 38 1.88 -6.03 9.02
N PRO A 39 1.91 -4.70 9.19
CA PRO A 39 2.24 -4.07 10.46
C PRO A 39 1.32 -4.50 11.61
N LYS A 40 1.80 -4.35 12.84
CA LYS A 40 0.96 -4.60 14.02
C LYS A 40 -0.16 -3.55 14.07
N ILE A 41 -1.39 -4.04 14.20
CA ILE A 41 -2.59 -3.22 14.36
C ILE A 41 -2.55 -2.56 15.74
N ASP A 42 -3.07 -1.34 15.85
CA ASP A 42 -3.25 -0.65 17.13
C ASP A 42 -4.17 -1.48 18.06
N PRO A 43 -3.85 -1.64 19.35
CA PRO A 43 -4.67 -2.39 20.29
C PRO A 43 -6.15 -1.95 20.32
N VAL A 44 -6.47 -0.68 20.09
CA VAL A 44 -7.87 -0.21 20.07
C VAL A 44 -8.61 -0.75 18.84
N VAL A 45 -7.97 -0.71 17.68
CA VAL A 45 -8.54 -1.24 16.42
C VAL A 45 -8.70 -2.75 16.54
N TYR A 46 -7.70 -3.44 17.08
CA TYR A 46 -7.77 -4.87 17.34
C TYR A 46 -8.94 -5.24 18.25
N ALA A 47 -9.11 -4.52 19.37
CA ALA A 47 -10.21 -4.77 20.30
C ALA A 47 -11.58 -4.54 19.65
N PHE A 48 -11.72 -3.51 18.82
CA PHE A 48 -12.94 -3.27 18.07
C PHE A 48 -13.21 -4.36 17.04
N GLU A 49 -12.20 -4.82 16.31
CA GLU A 49 -12.33 -5.90 15.34
C GLU A 49 -12.79 -7.20 16.01
N GLU A 50 -12.17 -7.60 17.13
CA GLU A 50 -12.60 -8.76 17.92
C GLU A 50 -14.03 -8.62 18.42
N PHE A 51 -14.38 -7.45 18.97
CA PHE A 51 -15.74 -7.16 19.40
C PHE A 51 -16.73 -7.30 18.23
N SER A 52 -16.44 -6.67 17.10
CA SER A 52 -17.30 -6.68 15.91
C SER A 52 -17.47 -8.10 15.36
N PHE A 53 -16.42 -8.92 15.41
CA PHE A 53 -16.46 -10.32 15.00
C PHE A 53 -17.40 -11.10 15.91
N ARG A 54 -17.24 -11.01 17.23
CA ARG A 54 -18.12 -11.68 18.21
C ARG A 54 -19.57 -11.23 18.09
N TRP A 55 -19.80 -9.93 17.96
CA TRP A 55 -21.14 -9.36 17.76
C TRP A 55 -21.79 -9.93 16.50
N LYS A 56 -21.05 -9.99 15.40
CA LYS A 56 -21.52 -10.62 14.16
C LYS A 56 -21.84 -12.10 14.39
N GLN A 57 -21.00 -12.88 15.08
CA GLN A 57 -21.32 -14.29 15.34
C GLN A 57 -22.63 -14.46 16.13
N GLN A 58 -22.90 -13.59 17.10
CA GLN A 58 -24.10 -13.67 17.94
C GLN A 58 -25.39 -13.38 17.15
N TYR A 59 -25.37 -12.37 16.29
CA TYR A 59 -26.57 -11.88 15.60
C TYR A 59 -26.64 -12.29 14.11
N ARG A 60 -25.65 -13.03 13.60
CA ARG A 60 -25.69 -13.57 12.24
C ARG A 60 -26.72 -14.69 12.14
N ARG A 61 -27.33 -14.79 10.95
CA ARG A 61 -28.20 -15.90 10.57
C ARG A 61 -27.43 -17.21 10.72
N LYS A 62 -27.92 -18.11 11.57
CA LYS A 62 -27.39 -19.47 11.73
C LYS A 62 -27.53 -20.20 10.39
N TYR A 63 -26.42 -20.68 9.82
CA TYR A 63 -26.47 -21.55 8.65
C TYR A 63 -26.99 -22.94 9.08
N PRO A 64 -27.71 -23.66 8.20
CA PRO A 64 -28.21 -24.98 8.50
C PRO A 64 -27.07 -25.93 8.87
N ASP A 65 -27.30 -26.74 9.90
CA ASP A 65 -26.29 -27.62 10.50
C ASP A 65 -25.75 -28.66 9.49
N GLU A 66 -26.52 -28.98 8.44
CA GLU A 66 -26.12 -29.84 7.30
C GLU A 66 -24.92 -29.32 6.50
N VAL A 67 -24.70 -28.00 6.48
CA VAL A 67 -23.55 -27.38 5.81
C VAL A 67 -22.34 -27.34 6.74
N LEU A 68 -22.56 -27.11 8.03
CA LEU A 68 -21.50 -26.92 9.01
C LEU A 68 -20.89 -28.26 9.48
N SER A 69 -21.71 -29.29 9.68
CA SER A 69 -21.28 -30.61 10.17
C SER A 69 -20.35 -31.40 9.23
N LYS A 70 -20.29 -31.03 7.94
CA LYS A 70 -19.40 -31.69 6.97
C LYS A 70 -17.91 -31.45 7.25
N SER A 71 -17.56 -30.45 8.07
CA SER A 71 -16.16 -30.18 8.43
C SER A 71 -15.60 -31.19 9.43
N ASP A 72 -16.45 -31.82 10.25
CA ASP A 72 -16.00 -32.74 11.31
C ASP A 72 -15.51 -34.08 10.76
N ALA A 73 -15.90 -34.42 9.53
CA ALA A 73 -15.42 -35.61 8.81
C ALA A 73 -14.00 -35.42 8.23
N LYS A 74 -13.45 -34.21 8.24
CA LYS A 74 -12.11 -33.92 7.74
C LYS A 74 -11.12 -34.34 8.83
N GLY A 75 -10.58 -35.55 8.71
CA GLY A 75 -9.63 -36.13 9.65
C GLY A 75 -8.54 -35.12 10.05
N LYS A 76 -8.27 -35.02 11.36
CA LYS A 76 -7.16 -34.21 11.87
C LYS A 76 -5.89 -34.77 11.22
N GLY A 77 -5.22 -33.95 10.40
CA GLY A 77 -4.14 -34.41 9.53
C GLY A 77 -3.09 -35.23 10.29
N ASP A 78 -2.55 -36.26 9.65
CA ASP A 78 -1.62 -37.25 10.24
C ASP A 78 -0.28 -36.65 10.72
N TYR A 79 -0.08 -35.36 10.48
CA TYR A 79 1.08 -34.61 10.93
C TYR A 79 0.91 -34.17 12.39
N LYS A 80 1.80 -34.67 13.24
CA LYS A 80 1.87 -34.39 14.69
C LYS A 80 2.59 -33.07 15.02
N ILE A 81 2.85 -32.24 14.01
CA ILE A 81 3.54 -30.96 14.17
C ILE A 81 2.53 -29.87 13.88
N ASP A 82 2.26 -29.04 14.88
CA ASP A 82 1.41 -27.87 14.75
C ASP A 82 2.08 -26.85 13.82
N TYR A 83 1.29 -26.19 12.98
CA TYR A 83 1.81 -25.14 12.10
C TYR A 83 2.18 -23.92 12.95
N GLU A 84 3.48 -23.66 13.06
CA GLU A 84 4.01 -22.43 13.63
C GLU A 84 4.58 -21.54 12.51
N PRO A 85 4.01 -20.35 12.27
CA PRO A 85 4.55 -19.45 11.25
C PRO A 85 5.91 -18.92 11.68
N ALA A 86 6.78 -18.67 10.69
CA ALA A 86 8.09 -18.06 10.94
C ALA A 86 7.95 -16.71 11.67
N PRO A 87 8.86 -16.40 12.61
CA PRO A 87 8.80 -15.17 13.39
C PRO A 87 9.01 -13.95 12.49
N ARG A 88 8.35 -12.83 12.87
CA ARG A 88 8.50 -11.54 12.17
C ARG A 88 9.84 -10.86 12.42
N ILE A 89 10.60 -11.31 13.42
CA ILE A 89 11.89 -10.77 13.83
C ILE A 89 12.95 -11.79 13.43
N THR A 90 13.84 -11.38 12.54
CA THR A 90 14.95 -12.19 12.03
C THR A 90 16.20 -12.03 12.88
N GLU A 91 17.22 -12.86 12.62
CA GLU A 91 18.53 -12.72 13.27
C GLU A 91 19.20 -11.39 12.91
N ALA A 92 19.05 -10.94 11.64
CA ALA A 92 19.55 -9.66 11.15
C ALA A 92 18.94 -8.46 11.90
N ASP A 93 17.66 -8.55 12.29
CA ASP A 93 16.99 -7.50 13.07
C ASP A 93 17.58 -7.39 14.49
N LYS A 94 17.99 -8.51 15.09
CA LYS A 94 18.62 -8.53 16.41
C LYS A 94 20.03 -7.93 16.38
N THR A 95 20.75 -8.11 15.27
CA THR A 95 22.09 -7.56 15.07
C THR A 95 22.08 -6.17 14.42
N ASN A 96 20.91 -5.64 14.06
CA ASN A 96 20.73 -4.39 13.30
C ASN A 96 21.62 -4.35 12.05
N ASP A 97 21.65 -5.46 11.31
CA ASP A 97 22.33 -5.50 10.01
C ASP A 97 21.51 -4.72 8.98
N ARG A 98 22.16 -3.82 8.25
CA ARG A 98 21.56 -2.94 7.24
C ARG A 98 22.11 -3.20 5.84
N ARG A 99 23.03 -4.15 5.72
CA ARG A 99 23.58 -4.61 4.44
C ARG A 99 22.72 -5.73 3.88
#